data_AF-A0A6P1I253-F1
#
_entry.id   AF-A0A6P1I253-F1
#
_cell.length_a   1.000
_cell.length_b   1.000
_cell.length_c   1.000
_cell.angle_alpha   90.00
_cell.angle_beta   90.00
_cell.angle_gamma   90.00
#
_symmetry.space_group_name_H-M   'P 1'
#
loop_
_entity.id
_entity.type
_entity.pdbx_description
1 polymer ?
#
loop_
_entity_poly.entity_id
_entity_poly.type
_entity_poly.pdbx_seq_one_letter_code
_entity_poly.pdbx_strand_id
1 'polypeptide(L)'
;MMSELQYAHLRSRWHRLRAAWKRNLAPGEQSAVWAWSSFTATFCAVRALTHWIKDGHGPSSGGMKLGGHHFHHYNIGIGTLGMIGAIAVRGSDKQRHHPTVALSYGAAVALIVDELALLLDLEDVYWAKEGRTSVDAAVTLIGLGGLMTAGFEFWPAAQRALQPRDSHAR
;
A
#
# COMPACT_ATOMS: atom_id res chain seq x y z
N MET A 1 19.46 14.67 -18.62
CA MET A 1 20.59 13.74 -18.44
C MET A 1 21.23 14.07 -17.09
N MET A 2 21.08 13.22 -16.06
CA MET A 2 21.68 13.48 -14.74
C MET A 2 23.21 13.34 -14.83
N SER A 3 23.95 14.17 -14.09
CA SER A 3 25.41 14.07 -14.08
C SER A 3 25.91 12.84 -13.29
N GLU A 4 27.09 12.33 -13.63
CA GLU A 4 27.76 11.21 -12.94
C GLU A 4 27.83 11.41 -11.41
N LEU A 5 28.03 12.66 -10.99
CA LEU A 5 28.06 13.05 -9.57
C LEU A 5 26.70 12.87 -8.89
N GLN A 6 25.60 13.24 -9.55
CA GLN A 6 24.25 13.02 -9.02
C GLN A 6 23.93 11.53 -8.94
N TYR A 7 24.35 10.75 -9.93
CA TYR A 7 24.17 9.30 -9.96
C TYR A 7 24.92 8.60 -8.81
N ALA A 8 26.18 8.96 -8.58
CA ALA A 8 26.98 8.44 -7.47
C ALA A 8 26.37 8.79 -6.11
N HIS A 9 25.87 10.02 -5.95
CA HIS A 9 25.26 10.48 -4.71
C HIS A 9 23.95 9.74 -4.41
N LEU A 10 23.06 9.58 -5.40
CA LEU A 10 21.82 8.80 -5.27
C LEU A 10 22.10 7.34 -4.89
N ARG A 11 23.08 6.71 -5.56
CA ARG A 11 23.48 5.33 -5.27
C ARG A 11 23.97 5.20 -3.82
N SER A 12 24.75 6.15 -3.33
CA SER A 12 25.23 6.17 -1.94
C SER A 12 24.09 6.28 -0.92
N ARG A 13 23.09 7.15 -1.18
CA ARG A 13 21.91 7.33 -0.32
C ARG A 13 21.06 6.06 -0.28
N TRP A 14 20.84 5.46 -1.44
CA TRP A 14 20.10 4.21 -1.57
C TRP A 14 20.76 3.06 -0.79
N HIS A 15 22.08 2.92 -0.89
CA HIS A 15 22.81 1.91 -0.11
C HIS A 15 22.67 2.12 1.40
N ARG A 16 22.74 3.38 1.88
CA ARG A 16 22.55 3.70 3.31
C ARG A 16 21.15 3.42 3.78
N LEU A 17 20.14 3.79 3.00
CA LEU A 17 18.74 3.49 3.30
C LEU A 17 18.49 1.98 3.36
N ARG A 18 18.98 1.23 2.38
CA ARG A 18 18.84 -0.24 2.34
C ARG A 18 19.56 -0.90 3.53
N ALA A 19 20.71 -0.36 3.94
CA ALA A 19 21.41 -0.83 5.13
C ALA A 19 20.63 -0.52 6.40
N ALA A 20 20.06 0.68 6.53
CA ALA A 20 19.20 1.07 7.64
C ALA A 20 17.95 0.19 7.72
N TRP A 21 17.30 -0.09 6.60
CA TRP A 21 16.16 -1.00 6.49
C TRP A 21 16.49 -2.40 7.03
N LYS A 22 17.59 -2.99 6.57
CA LYS A 22 17.96 -4.35 6.96
C LYS A 22 18.43 -4.48 8.40
N ARG A 23 18.99 -3.41 8.99
CA ARG A 23 19.59 -3.44 10.32
C ARG A 23 18.61 -3.07 11.43
N ASN A 24 17.68 -2.16 11.16
CA ASN A 24 16.82 -1.56 12.18
C ASN A 24 15.35 -2.01 12.07
N LEU A 25 15.05 -3.01 11.25
CA LEU A 25 13.71 -3.62 11.19
C LEU A 25 13.81 -5.14 11.28
N ALA A 26 13.09 -5.70 12.25
CA ALA A 26 12.82 -7.13 12.29
C ALA A 26 12.00 -7.56 11.05
N PRO A 27 12.06 -8.83 10.62
CA PRO A 27 11.32 -9.29 9.44
C PRO A 27 9.81 -8.98 9.48
N GLY A 28 9.19 -9.07 10.67
CA GLY A 28 7.79 -8.72 10.86
C GLY A 28 7.51 -7.23 10.67
N GLU A 29 8.39 -6.36 11.17
CA GLU A 29 8.28 -4.90 11.01
C GLU A 29 8.47 -4.48 9.54
N GLN A 30 9.39 -5.13 8.83
CA GLN A 30 9.56 -4.92 7.38
C GLN A 30 8.28 -5.27 6.63
N SER A 31 7.66 -6.41 6.94
CA SER A 31 6.38 -6.81 6.36
C SER A 31 5.27 -5.82 6.72
N ALA A 32 5.21 -5.33 7.95
CA ALA A 32 4.23 -4.34 8.37
C ALA A 32 4.35 -3.02 7.60
N VAL A 33 5.57 -2.49 7.45
CA VAL A 33 5.82 -1.27 6.65
C VAL A 33 5.46 -1.50 5.18
N TRP A 34 5.81 -2.65 4.61
CA TRP A 34 5.45 -2.97 3.22
C TRP A 34 3.94 -3.09 3.01
N ALA A 35 3.24 -3.79 3.90
CA ALA A 35 1.79 -3.93 3.83
C ALA A 35 1.08 -2.59 3.96
N TRP A 36 1.44 -1.78 4.96
CA TRP A 36 0.86 -0.45 5.16
C TRP A 36 1.14 0.49 3.98
N SER A 37 2.38 0.49 3.46
CA SER A 37 2.75 1.32 2.29
C SER A 37 1.98 0.90 1.05
N SER A 38 1.86 -0.42 0.81
CA SER A 38 1.11 -0.95 -0.33
C SER A 38 -0.38 -0.65 -0.21
N PHE A 39 -0.97 -0.82 0.99
CA PHE A 39 -2.36 -0.47 1.24
C PHE A 39 -2.63 1.00 0.88
N THR A 40 -1.81 1.91 1.44
CA THR A 40 -1.96 3.35 1.25
C THR A 40 -1.83 3.72 -0.23
N ALA A 41 -0.80 3.21 -0.91
CA ALA A 41 -0.57 3.48 -2.32
C ALA A 41 -1.70 2.93 -3.21
N THR A 42 -2.13 1.69 -2.99
CA THR A 42 -3.21 1.07 -3.77
C THR A 42 -4.54 1.81 -3.55
N PHE A 43 -4.90 2.14 -2.31
CA PHE A 43 -6.14 2.87 -2.02
C PHE A 43 -6.16 4.23 -2.73
N CYS A 44 -5.08 5.02 -2.59
CA CYS A 44 -4.97 6.31 -3.26
C CYS A 44 -5.03 6.17 -4.79
N ALA A 45 -4.36 5.16 -5.36
CA ALA A 45 -4.34 4.92 -6.80
C ALA A 45 -5.73 4.54 -7.33
N VAL A 46 -6.42 3.60 -6.69
CA VAL A 46 -7.78 3.19 -7.09
C VAL A 46 -8.75 4.35 -6.95
N ARG A 47 -8.71 5.08 -5.84
CA ARG A 47 -9.57 6.24 -5.63
C ARG A 47 -9.35 7.34 -6.67
N ALA A 48 -8.09 7.66 -6.96
CA ALA A 48 -7.73 8.62 -8.00
C ALA A 48 -8.22 8.16 -9.39
N LEU A 49 -8.06 6.87 -9.71
CA LEU A 49 -8.53 6.28 -10.95
C LEU A 49 -10.07 6.37 -11.07
N THR A 50 -10.79 6.04 -10.00
CA THR A 50 -12.26 6.12 -9.95
C THR A 50 -12.75 7.56 -10.17
N HIS A 51 -12.11 8.55 -9.54
CA HIS A 51 -12.42 9.96 -9.78
C HIS A 51 -12.12 10.38 -11.22
N TRP A 52 -10.96 9.98 -11.77
CA TRP A 52 -10.57 10.29 -13.14
C TRP A 52 -11.54 9.71 -14.18
N ILE A 53 -12.02 8.47 -13.98
CA ILE A 53 -13.04 7.84 -14.82
C ILE A 53 -14.37 8.57 -14.68
N LYS A 54 -14.78 8.94 -13.45
CA LYS A 54 -16.00 9.71 -13.19
C LYS A 54 -16.00 11.07 -13.87
N ASP A 55 -14.83 11.70 -14.01
CA ASP A 55 -14.64 12.97 -14.71
C ASP A 55 -14.67 12.82 -16.25
N GLY A 56 -15.02 11.63 -16.76
CA GLY A 56 -15.24 11.38 -18.19
C GLY A 56 -14.01 10.97 -18.99
N HIS A 57 -12.88 10.74 -18.33
CA HIS A 57 -11.63 10.37 -19.02
C HIS A 57 -11.45 8.86 -19.23
N GLY A 58 -12.41 8.04 -18.80
CA GLY A 58 -12.36 6.58 -18.87
C GLY A 58 -13.34 5.95 -19.88
N PRO A 59 -13.29 4.62 -20.07
CA PRO A 59 -14.28 3.89 -20.86
C PRO A 59 -15.69 4.16 -20.33
N SER A 60 -16.65 4.39 -21.24
CA SER A 60 -18.06 4.67 -20.90
C SER A 60 -18.74 3.57 -20.08
N SER A 61 -18.15 2.37 -20.03
CA SER A 61 -18.61 1.25 -19.20
C SER A 61 -18.29 1.38 -17.71
N GLY A 62 -17.41 2.32 -17.31
CA GLY A 62 -17.14 2.64 -15.90
C GLY A 62 -16.47 1.55 -15.06
N GLY A 63 -15.99 0.45 -15.66
CA GLY A 63 -15.35 -0.63 -14.91
C GLY A 63 -15.23 -1.97 -15.65
N MET A 64 -14.95 -3.03 -14.88
CA MET A 64 -14.86 -4.41 -15.38
C MET A 64 -16.23 -5.07 -15.44
N LYS A 65 -16.53 -5.78 -16.53
CA LYS A 65 -17.74 -6.60 -16.66
C LYS A 65 -17.37 -8.06 -16.84
N LEU A 66 -18.01 -8.95 -16.09
CA LEU A 66 -17.84 -10.39 -16.20
C LEU A 66 -19.23 -11.04 -16.31
N GLY A 67 -19.48 -11.77 -17.41
CA GLY A 67 -20.78 -12.43 -17.62
C GLY A 67 -22.00 -11.49 -17.69
N GLY A 68 -21.81 -10.22 -18.05
CA GLY A 68 -22.88 -9.21 -18.08
C GLY A 68 -23.09 -8.45 -16.76
N HIS A 69 -22.45 -8.88 -15.67
CA HIS A 69 -22.51 -8.21 -14.37
C HIS A 69 -21.30 -7.31 -14.14
N HIS A 70 -21.48 -6.23 -13.37
CA HIS A 70 -20.38 -5.39 -12.92
C HIS A 70 -19.52 -6.17 -11.94
N PHE A 71 -18.24 -6.33 -12.27
CA PHE A 71 -17.28 -7.03 -11.45
C PHE A 71 -16.51 -6.02 -10.59
N HIS A 72 -16.94 -5.92 -9.34
CA HIS A 72 -16.34 -5.06 -8.33
C HIS A 72 -14.92 -5.53 -7.98
N HIS A 73 -14.01 -4.59 -7.78
CA HIS A 73 -12.60 -4.89 -7.60
C HIS A 73 -12.31 -5.42 -6.19
N TYR A 74 -13.22 -5.25 -5.22
CA TYR A 74 -13.13 -5.94 -3.92
C TYR A 74 -13.06 -7.46 -4.07
N ASN A 75 -13.66 -8.04 -5.12
CA ASN A 75 -13.62 -9.49 -5.37
C ASN A 75 -12.19 -9.97 -5.67
N ILE A 76 -11.39 -9.15 -6.37
CA ILE A 76 -9.96 -9.42 -6.60
C ILE A 76 -9.22 -9.39 -5.26
N GLY A 77 -9.55 -8.43 -4.39
CA GLY A 77 -9.02 -8.34 -3.03
C GLY A 77 -9.32 -9.60 -2.22
N ILE A 78 -10.57 -10.06 -2.20
CA ILE A 78 -10.99 -11.29 -1.49
C ILE A 78 -10.22 -12.50 -2.00
N GLY A 79 -10.17 -12.71 -3.32
CA GLY A 79 -9.43 -13.83 -3.91
C GLY A 79 -7.94 -13.79 -3.57
N THR A 80 -7.34 -12.59 -3.60
CA THR A 80 -5.93 -12.39 -3.24
C THR A 80 -5.68 -12.68 -1.76
N LEU A 81 -6.57 -12.23 -0.86
CA LEU A 81 -6.48 -12.57 0.57
C LEU A 81 -6.65 -14.08 0.80
N GLY A 82 -7.51 -14.76 0.06
CA GLY A 82 -7.63 -16.22 0.10
C GLY A 82 -6.31 -16.93 -0.24
N MET A 83 -5.62 -16.49 -1.30
CA MET A 83 -4.31 -17.03 -1.67
C MET A 83 -3.24 -16.74 -0.62
N ILE A 84 -3.25 -15.55 -0.02
CA ILE A 84 -2.35 -15.19 1.08
C ILE A 84 -2.64 -16.05 2.32
N GLY A 85 -3.90 -16.29 2.63
CA GLY A 85 -4.33 -17.20 3.70
C GLY A 85 -3.83 -18.62 3.46
N ALA A 86 -3.89 -19.12 2.21
CA ALA A 86 -3.32 -20.42 1.86
C ALA A 86 -1.79 -20.48 2.07
N ILE A 87 -1.06 -19.40 1.74
CA ILE A 87 0.38 -19.28 2.03
C ILE A 87 0.63 -19.25 3.53
N ALA A 88 -0.21 -18.56 4.32
CA ALA A 88 -0.07 -18.53 5.77
C ALA A 88 -0.25 -19.93 6.37
N VAL A 89 -1.31 -20.65 5.97
CA VAL A 89 -1.64 -21.98 6.48
C VAL A 89 -0.60 -23.03 6.09
N ARG A 90 -0.17 -23.04 4.82
CA ARG A 90 0.58 -24.18 4.26
C ARG A 90 1.88 -23.82 3.53
N GLY A 91 2.22 -22.54 3.40
CA GLY A 91 3.46 -22.09 2.78
C GLY A 91 4.69 -22.41 3.63
N SER A 92 5.84 -22.51 2.97
CA SER A 92 7.14 -22.55 3.65
C SER A 92 7.46 -21.21 4.31
N ASP A 93 8.38 -21.19 5.28
CA ASP A 93 8.82 -19.94 5.92
C ASP A 93 9.38 -18.93 4.91
N LYS A 94 10.11 -19.42 3.90
CA LYS A 94 10.60 -18.57 2.80
C LYS A 94 9.45 -17.89 2.06
N GLN A 95 8.33 -18.59 1.83
CA GLN A 95 7.16 -18.01 1.18
C GLN A 95 6.43 -17.02 2.10
N ARG A 96 6.21 -17.39 3.36
CA ARG A 96 5.51 -16.54 4.36
C ARG A 96 6.22 -15.21 4.60
N HIS A 97 7.56 -15.22 4.61
CA HIS A 97 8.38 -14.02 4.82
C HIS A 97 8.78 -13.30 3.52
N HIS A 98 8.27 -13.74 2.37
CA HIS A 98 8.58 -13.06 1.12
C HIS A 98 7.88 -11.69 1.05
N PRO A 99 8.56 -10.59 0.67
CA PRO A 99 7.97 -9.25 0.65
C PRO A 99 6.70 -9.13 -0.20
N THR A 100 6.57 -9.96 -1.23
CA THR A 100 5.35 -9.98 -2.07
C THR A 100 4.11 -10.37 -1.28
N VAL A 101 4.22 -11.17 -0.23
CA VAL A 101 3.06 -11.52 0.62
C VAL A 101 2.54 -10.27 1.33
N ALA A 102 3.43 -9.48 1.91
CA ALA A 102 3.07 -8.23 2.59
C ALA A 102 2.49 -7.19 1.61
N LEU A 103 3.14 -7.02 0.45
CA LEU A 103 2.67 -6.09 -0.60
C LEU A 103 1.29 -6.50 -1.11
N SER A 104 1.13 -7.77 -1.51
CA SER A 104 -0.16 -8.29 -1.98
C SER A 104 -1.24 -8.22 -0.91
N TYR A 105 -0.89 -8.43 0.36
CA TYR A 105 -1.82 -8.29 1.48
C TYR A 105 -2.33 -6.86 1.58
N GLY A 106 -1.43 -5.87 1.62
CA GLY A 106 -1.79 -4.45 1.68
C GLY A 106 -2.67 -4.03 0.50
N ALA A 107 -2.27 -4.40 -0.72
CA ALA A 107 -3.06 -4.12 -1.92
C ALA A 107 -4.45 -4.77 -1.88
N ALA A 108 -4.55 -6.03 -1.46
CA ALA A 108 -5.82 -6.75 -1.39
C ALA A 108 -6.79 -6.13 -0.37
N VAL A 109 -6.28 -5.75 0.82
CA VAL A 109 -7.07 -5.04 1.82
C VAL A 109 -7.52 -3.68 1.29
N ALA A 110 -6.68 -2.96 0.56
CA ALA A 110 -7.05 -1.66 -0.03
C ALA A 110 -8.19 -1.77 -1.04
N LEU A 111 -8.18 -2.79 -1.90
CA LEU A 111 -9.25 -3.05 -2.86
C LEU A 111 -10.58 -3.36 -2.16
N ILE A 112 -10.54 -4.06 -1.02
CA ILE A 112 -11.75 -4.34 -0.24
C ILE A 112 -12.25 -3.07 0.46
N VAL A 113 -11.34 -2.30 1.06
CA VAL A 113 -11.70 -1.08 1.80
C VAL A 113 -12.23 0.01 0.87
N ASP A 114 -11.76 0.10 -0.38
CA ASP A 114 -12.25 1.10 -1.33
C ASP A 114 -13.76 0.99 -1.59
N GLU A 115 -14.28 -0.23 -1.65
CA GLU A 115 -15.69 -0.56 -1.83
C GLU A 115 -16.38 -1.00 -0.51
N LEU A 116 -15.79 -0.70 0.66
CA LEU A 116 -16.34 -1.09 1.96
C LEU A 116 -17.78 -0.63 2.17
N ALA A 117 -18.12 0.58 1.70
CA ALA A 117 -19.49 1.07 1.78
C ALA A 117 -20.50 0.12 1.09
N LEU A 118 -20.16 -0.41 -0.09
CA LEU A 118 -20.99 -1.37 -0.83
C LEU A 118 -21.07 -2.75 -0.14
N LEU A 119 -20.02 -3.12 0.62
CA LEU A 119 -20.01 -4.37 1.39
C LEU A 119 -20.85 -4.29 2.68
N LEU A 120 -21.06 -3.09 3.21
CA LEU A 120 -21.84 -2.87 4.44
C LEU A 120 -23.33 -2.63 4.13
N ASP A 121 -23.64 -1.85 3.11
CA ASP A 121 -25.00 -1.62 2.63
C ASP A 121 -25.20 -2.39 1.32
N LEU A 122 -25.69 -3.63 1.42
CA LEU A 122 -26.08 -4.42 0.25
C LEU A 122 -27.38 -3.90 -0.42
N GLU A 123 -28.09 -2.96 0.21
CA GLU A 123 -29.25 -2.25 -0.36
C GLU A 123 -28.93 -0.76 -0.54
N ASP A 124 -28.85 -0.36 -1.81
CA ASP A 124 -28.36 0.90 -2.41
C ASP A 124 -29.17 2.18 -2.07
N VAL A 125 -29.73 2.31 -0.85
CA VAL A 125 -30.82 3.29 -0.61
C VAL A 125 -30.67 4.19 0.63
N TYR A 126 -29.69 4.04 1.52
CA TYR A 126 -29.60 4.94 2.68
C TYR A 126 -28.45 5.96 2.59
N TRP A 127 -28.59 6.86 1.60
CA TRP A 127 -27.99 8.21 1.54
C TRP A 127 -26.64 8.39 0.83
N ALA A 128 -26.64 8.43 -0.50
CA ALA A 128 -26.01 9.42 -1.40
C ALA A 128 -24.57 9.97 -1.10
N LYS A 129 -23.77 9.34 -0.25
CA LYS A 129 -22.38 9.70 0.11
C LYS A 129 -21.51 8.46 0.35
N GLU A 130 -21.77 7.35 -0.35
CA GLU A 130 -21.08 6.05 -0.17
C GLU A 130 -19.55 6.11 -0.28
N GLY A 131 -18.98 7.12 -0.96
CA GLY A 131 -17.53 7.30 -0.97
C GLY A 131 -16.92 7.61 0.40
N ARG A 132 -17.68 8.18 1.35
CA ARG A 132 -17.14 8.70 2.61
C ARG A 132 -16.78 7.62 3.61
N THR A 133 -17.62 6.60 3.77
CA THR A 133 -17.37 5.50 4.73
C THR A 133 -16.07 4.76 4.38
N SER A 134 -15.87 4.42 3.11
CA SER A 134 -14.61 3.82 2.64
C SER A 134 -13.40 4.72 2.89
N VAL A 135 -13.55 6.04 2.68
CA VAL A 135 -12.47 7.02 2.94
C VAL A 135 -12.18 7.14 4.43
N ASP A 136 -13.18 7.23 5.29
CA ASP A 136 -13.01 7.34 6.74
C ASP A 136 -12.32 6.07 7.30
N ALA A 137 -12.73 4.90 6.81
CA ALA A 137 -12.07 3.63 7.15
C ALA A 137 -10.61 3.60 6.67
N ALA A 138 -10.35 4.00 5.42
CA ALA A 138 -9.00 4.04 4.88
C ALA A 138 -8.10 5.04 5.61
N VAL A 139 -8.57 6.25 5.88
CA VAL A 139 -7.84 7.27 6.64
C VAL A 139 -7.52 6.77 8.04
N THR A 140 -8.47 6.10 8.70
CA THR A 140 -8.25 5.48 10.01
C THR A 140 -7.16 4.41 9.94
N LEU A 141 -7.21 3.50 8.96
CA LEU A 141 -6.19 2.46 8.77
C LEU A 141 -4.81 3.04 8.42
N ILE A 142 -4.77 4.07 7.57
CA ILE A 142 -3.53 4.78 7.22
C ILE A 142 -2.96 5.45 8.47
N GLY A 143 -3.77 6.14 9.26
CA GLY A 143 -3.36 6.81 10.48
C GLY A 143 -2.84 5.84 11.54
N LEU A 144 -3.58 4.76 11.81
CA LEU A 144 -3.18 3.73 12.77
C LEU A 144 -1.92 2.99 12.33
N GLY A 145 -1.84 2.58 11.06
CA GLY A 145 -0.64 1.93 10.52
C GLY A 145 0.57 2.88 10.48
N GLY A 146 0.35 4.16 10.19
CA GLY A 146 1.36 5.19 10.26
C GLY A 146 1.89 5.38 11.68
N LEU A 147 1.00 5.45 12.67
CA LEU A 147 1.37 5.55 14.09
C LEU A 147 2.12 4.30 14.56
N MET A 148 1.65 3.10 14.20
CA MET A 148 2.30 1.84 14.53
C MET A 148 3.72 1.78 13.96
N THR A 149 3.88 2.12 12.68
CA THR A 149 5.19 2.07 12.03
C THR A 149 6.10 3.19 12.49
N ALA A 150 5.58 4.37 12.86
CA ALA A 150 6.38 5.51 13.31
C ALA A 150 7.25 5.20 14.54
N GLY A 151 6.83 4.25 15.38
CA GLY A 151 7.62 3.77 16.52
C GLY A 151 8.85 2.93 16.15
N PHE A 152 9.00 2.52 14.89
CA PHE A 152 10.13 1.68 14.47
C PHE A 152 11.43 2.47 14.36
N GLU A 153 12.54 1.86 14.80
CA GLU A 153 13.90 2.45 14.77
C GLU A 153 14.38 2.82 13.36
N PHE A 154 13.71 2.30 12.34
CA PHE A 154 13.95 2.62 10.94
C PHE A 154 13.85 4.11 10.63
N TRP A 155 12.83 4.83 11.11
CA TRP A 155 12.60 6.20 10.64
C TRP A 155 13.70 7.18 11.05
N PRO A 156 14.18 7.19 12.31
CA PRO A 156 15.34 7.97 12.69
C PRO A 156 16.60 7.57 11.91
N ALA A 157 16.80 6.27 11.65
CA ALA A 157 17.94 5.77 10.88
C ALA A 157 17.87 6.18 9.39
N ALA A 158 16.68 6.18 8.81
CA ALA A 158 16.42 6.60 7.44
C ALA A 158 16.64 8.11 7.27
N GLN A 159 16.18 8.92 8.25
CA GLN A 159 16.44 10.36 8.27
C GLN A 159 17.94 10.66 8.27
N ARG A 160 18.71 10.00 9.15
CA ARG A 160 20.18 10.10 9.17
C ARG A 160 20.84 9.63 7.86
N ALA A 161 20.30 8.58 7.24
CA ALA A 161 20.82 8.09 5.95
C ALA A 161 20.58 9.09 4.80
N LEU A 162 19.48 9.85 4.87
CA LEU A 162 19.06 10.82 3.86
C LEU A 162 19.70 12.20 4.00
N GLN A 163 20.16 12.57 5.20
CA GLN A 163 20.88 13.83 5.44
C GLN A 163 22.16 13.89 4.60
N PRO A 164 22.43 15.01 3.89
CA PRO A 164 23.75 15.29 3.34
C PRO A 164 24.77 15.28 4.48
N ARG A 165 25.92 14.62 4.28
CA ARG A 165 27.02 14.83 5.21
C ARG A 165 27.52 16.25 4.94
N ASP A 166 27.34 17.13 5.92
CA ASP A 166 28.07 18.39 5.91
C ASP A 166 29.56 18.05 5.86
N SER A 167 30.25 18.51 4.82
CA SER A 167 31.70 18.42 4.67
C SER A 167 32.44 19.35 5.66
N HIS A 168 31.81 19.70 6.79
CA HIS A 168 32.37 20.50 7.85
C HIS A 168 32.79 19.61 9.03
N ALA A 169 33.72 18.70 8.79
CA ALA A 169 34.63 18.23 9.82
C ALA A 169 36.04 18.31 9.23
N ARG A 170 36.82 19.19 9.85
CA ARG A 170 38.21 19.51 9.56
C ARG A 170 39.12 18.30 9.73
#